data_AF-A0A1Z9FIW7-F1
#
_entry.id   AF-A0A1Z9FIW7-F1
#
_cell.length_a   1.000
_cell.length_b   1.000
_cell.length_c   1.000
_cell.angle_alpha   90.00
_cell.angle_beta   90.00
_cell.angle_gamma   90.00
#
_symmetry.space_group_name_H-M   'P 1'
#
loop_
_entity.id
_entity.type
_entity.pdbx_description
1 polymer ?
#
loop_
_entity_poly.entity_id
_entity_poly.type
_entity_poly.pdbx_seq_one_letter_code
_entity_poly.pdbx_strand_id
1 'polypeptide(L)'
;MKIIILILTVLSVSYENISAKDYILEQQGKRILVKEHIYSKTDNLKVFKLEGTFKDNAGNFGETNSIVNVITINNVVEKLEASNELIYNENIRAYNTAKRANNELKQGVGQWHFTYASKSINAIINSDCLYSIRYYNDNFLTLAKCNIPEKAFEQIKSIIK
;
A
#
# COMPACT_ATOMS: atom_id res chain seq x y z
N MET A 1 -47.07 -13.77 -3.60
CA MET A 1 -46.69 -12.38 -3.24
C MET A 1 -46.01 -12.27 -1.87
N LYS A 2 -46.57 -12.81 -0.77
CA LYS A 2 -45.96 -12.72 0.58
C LYS A 2 -44.53 -13.29 0.70
N ILE A 3 -44.23 -14.42 0.05
CA ILE A 3 -42.90 -15.06 0.09
C ILE A 3 -41.85 -14.23 -0.65
N ILE A 4 -42.21 -13.64 -1.80
CA ILE A 4 -41.29 -12.79 -2.60
C ILE A 4 -40.94 -11.51 -1.83
N ILE A 5 -41.92 -10.92 -1.14
CA ILE A 5 -41.71 -9.75 -0.28
C ILE A 5 -40.75 -10.11 0.87
N LEU A 6 -40.92 -11.29 1.49
CA LEU A 6 -40.04 -11.76 2.57
C LEU A 6 -38.58 -11.93 2.10
N ILE A 7 -38.37 -12.50 0.91
CA ILE A 7 -37.04 -12.67 0.32
C ILE A 7 -36.39 -11.32 0.00
N LEU A 8 -37.14 -10.36 -0.55
CA LEU A 8 -36.62 -9.00 -0.78
C LEU A 8 -36.27 -8.26 0.52
N THR A 9 -37.06 -8.45 1.59
CA THR A 9 -36.76 -7.84 2.90
C THR A 9 -35.54 -8.46 3.58
N VAL A 10 -35.26 -9.75 3.37
CA VAL A 10 -34.05 -10.39 3.91
C VAL A 10 -32.80 -9.94 3.14
N LEU A 11 -32.91 -9.77 1.82
CA LEU A 11 -31.82 -9.26 0.98
C LEU A 11 -31.47 -7.79 1.27
N SER A 12 -32.44 -6.95 1.66
CA SER A 12 -32.18 -5.55 1.99
C SER A 12 -31.58 -5.33 3.38
N VAL A 13 -31.78 -6.26 4.33
CA VAL A 13 -31.16 -6.20 5.67
C VAL A 13 -29.70 -6.65 5.65
N SER A 14 -29.28 -7.42 4.64
CA SER A 14 -27.89 -7.88 4.49
C SER A 14 -26.93 -6.86 3.85
N TYR A 15 -27.40 -5.69 3.43
CA TYR A 15 -26.51 -4.59 3.06
C TYR A 15 -26.14 -3.79 4.33
N GLU A 16 -25.33 -4.39 5.20
CA GLU A 16 -24.52 -3.57 6.09
C GLU A 16 -23.75 -2.59 5.20
N ASN A 17 -23.96 -1.29 5.42
CA ASN A 17 -23.24 -0.25 4.71
C ASN A 17 -21.74 -0.47 4.95
N ILE A 18 -21.06 -1.12 4.01
CA ILE A 18 -19.59 -1.13 3.96
C ILE A 18 -19.20 0.30 3.62
N SER A 19 -19.16 1.15 4.66
CA SER A 19 -18.66 2.50 4.55
C SER A 19 -17.15 2.39 4.38
N ALA A 20 -16.71 2.70 3.17
CA ALA A 20 -15.32 2.94 2.88
C ALA A 20 -14.86 4.23 3.56
N LYS A 21 -13.70 4.20 4.22
CA LYS A 21 -13.01 5.42 4.68
C LYS A 21 -11.77 5.65 3.84
N ASP A 22 -11.52 6.91 3.53
CA ASP A 22 -10.27 7.36 2.92
C ASP A 22 -9.16 7.34 3.97
N TYR A 23 -8.26 6.36 3.88
CA TYR A 23 -7.05 6.29 4.68
C TYR A 23 -5.87 6.84 3.88
N ILE A 24 -5.25 7.91 4.39
CA ILE A 24 -4.19 8.63 3.70
C ILE A 24 -2.88 8.35 4.40
N LEU A 25 -1.90 7.85 3.64
CA LEU A 25 -0.55 7.55 4.10
C LEU A 25 0.45 8.46 3.38
N GLU A 26 1.27 9.18 4.14
CA GLU A 26 2.42 9.91 3.60
C GLU A 26 3.70 9.27 4.14
N GLN A 27 4.56 8.81 3.24
CA GLN A 27 5.83 8.19 3.56
C GLN A 27 6.97 9.02 3.01
N GLN A 28 8.06 9.12 3.75
CA GLN A 28 9.28 9.77 3.29
C GLN A 28 10.50 9.08 3.84
N GLY A 29 11.60 9.14 3.10
CA GLY A 29 12.83 8.50 3.53
C GLY A 29 13.90 8.43 2.46
N LYS A 30 14.82 7.48 2.64
CA LYS A 30 15.93 7.23 1.72
C LYS A 30 15.70 5.99 0.88
N ARG A 31 16.19 6.06 -0.36
CA ARG A 31 16.31 4.96 -1.31
C ARG A 31 17.77 4.56 -1.39
N ILE A 32 18.04 3.29 -1.12
CA ILE A 32 19.38 2.71 -1.07
C ILE A 32 19.45 1.60 -2.12
N LEU A 33 20.44 1.64 -3.00
CA LEU A 33 20.71 0.52 -3.92
C LEU A 33 21.33 -0.63 -3.10
N VAL A 34 20.67 -1.77 -3.08
CA VAL A 34 21.14 -2.97 -2.35
C VAL A 34 21.99 -3.85 -3.25
N LYS A 35 21.49 -4.09 -4.47
CA LYS A 35 22.16 -4.96 -5.44
C LYS A 35 21.75 -4.60 -6.85
N GLU A 36 22.66 -4.78 -7.80
CA GLU A 36 22.37 -4.68 -9.22
C GLU A 36 23.00 -5.85 -9.99
N HIS A 37 22.28 -6.33 -11.00
CA HIS A 37 22.82 -7.20 -12.04
C HIS A 37 22.66 -6.47 -13.37
N ILE A 38 23.77 -6.25 -14.06
CA ILE A 38 23.81 -5.58 -15.36
C ILE A 38 23.86 -6.66 -16.43
N TYR A 39 22.81 -6.75 -17.26
CA TYR A 39 22.75 -7.70 -18.36
C TYR A 39 23.35 -7.10 -19.64
N SER A 40 23.13 -5.80 -19.85
CA SER A 40 23.67 -5.04 -20.97
C SER A 40 23.75 -3.55 -20.63
N LYS A 41 24.11 -2.70 -21.60
CA LYS A 41 24.08 -1.23 -21.45
C LYS A 41 22.67 -0.70 -21.14
N THR A 42 21.62 -1.40 -21.58
CA THR A 42 20.22 -0.95 -21.47
C THR A 42 19.38 -1.80 -20.54
N ASP A 43 19.91 -2.96 -20.12
CA ASP A 43 19.14 -4.01 -19.46
C ASP A 43 19.76 -4.35 -18.11
N ASN A 44 18.96 -4.29 -17.06
CA ASN A 44 19.43 -4.55 -15.70
C ASN A 44 18.29 -4.96 -14.75
N LEU A 45 18.67 -5.64 -13.69
CA LEU A 45 17.88 -5.79 -12.48
C LEU A 45 18.51 -4.94 -11.38
N LYS A 46 17.71 -4.11 -10.71
CA LYS A 46 18.11 -3.38 -9.52
C LYS A 46 17.19 -3.72 -8.35
N VAL A 47 17.81 -3.94 -7.19
CA VAL A 47 17.14 -4.14 -5.92
C VAL A 47 17.41 -2.92 -5.06
N PHE A 48 16.37 -2.23 -4.64
CA PHE A 48 16.44 -1.09 -3.74
C PHE A 48 15.83 -1.43 -2.39
N LYS A 49 16.36 -0.79 -1.35
CA LYS A 49 15.70 -0.63 -0.06
C LYS A 49 15.14 0.78 0.05
N LEU A 50 13.90 0.92 0.48
CA LEU A 50 13.36 2.21 0.93
C LEU A 50 13.23 2.15 2.45
N GLU A 51 13.81 3.11 3.16
CA GLU A 51 13.73 3.19 4.62
C GLU A 51 13.34 4.61 5.02
N GLY A 52 12.44 4.74 5.97
CA GLY A 52 12.08 6.04 6.50
C GLY A 52 10.90 5.98 7.44
N THR A 53 10.09 7.04 7.41
CA THR A 53 8.97 7.23 8.31
C THR A 53 7.68 7.45 7.54
N PHE A 54 6.55 7.16 8.16
CA PHE A 54 5.24 7.54 7.64
C PHE A 54 4.42 8.28 8.69
N LYS A 55 3.44 9.05 8.21
CA LYS A 55 2.32 9.56 9.00
C LYS A 55 1.02 9.24 8.27
N ASP A 56 -0.07 9.18 9.01
CA ASP A 56 -1.39 8.95 8.43
C ASP A 56 -2.45 9.95 8.90
N ASN A 57 -3.64 9.90 8.30
CA ASN A 57 -4.79 10.72 8.71
C ASN A 57 -5.60 10.14 9.89
N ALA A 58 -5.18 9.03 10.48
CA ALA A 58 -5.66 8.52 11.76
C ALA A 58 -4.84 9.06 12.95
N GLY A 59 -3.75 9.78 12.67
CA GLY A 59 -2.87 10.42 13.64
C GLY A 59 -1.61 9.63 13.96
N ASN A 60 -1.36 8.49 13.30
CA ASN A 60 -0.21 7.66 13.61
C ASN A 60 1.05 8.22 12.96
N PHE A 61 2.18 7.91 13.60
CA PHE A 61 3.51 8.11 13.07
C PHE A 61 4.31 6.84 13.31
N GLY A 62 5.11 6.42 12.33
CA GLY A 62 5.83 5.16 12.41
C GLY A 62 6.92 5.02 11.37
N GLU A 63 7.49 3.83 11.28
CA GLU A 63 8.56 3.50 10.35
C GLU A 63 8.01 2.79 9.11
N THR A 64 8.68 2.97 7.99
CA THR A 64 8.38 2.26 6.75
C THR A 64 9.65 1.64 6.19
N ASN A 65 9.55 0.38 5.77
CA ASN A 65 10.62 -0.35 5.13
C ASN A 65 10.10 -1.03 3.87
N SER A 66 10.82 -0.91 2.76
CA SER A 66 10.44 -1.56 1.50
C SER A 66 11.62 -2.23 0.84
N ILE A 67 11.34 -3.36 0.17
CA ILE A 67 12.25 -4.01 -0.77
C ILE A 67 11.62 -3.88 -2.15
N VAL A 68 12.34 -3.27 -3.09
CA VAL A 68 11.84 -2.96 -4.43
C VAL A 68 12.73 -3.63 -5.47
N ASN A 69 12.15 -4.44 -6.35
CA ASN A 69 12.79 -5.04 -7.49
C ASN A 69 12.36 -4.31 -8.76
N VAL A 70 13.34 -3.84 -9.54
CA VAL A 70 13.11 -3.13 -10.81
C VAL A 70 13.87 -3.85 -11.92
N ILE A 71 13.15 -4.35 -12.91
CA ILE A 71 13.72 -4.89 -14.15
C ILE A 71 13.54 -3.84 -15.24
N THR A 72 14.65 -3.47 -15.86
CA THR A 72 14.70 -2.56 -17.00
C THR A 72 15.18 -3.34 -18.22
N ILE A 73 14.47 -3.22 -19.34
CA ILE A 73 14.82 -3.79 -20.64
C ILE A 73 14.72 -2.68 -21.67
N ASN A 74 15.73 -2.52 -22.54
CA ASN A 74 15.79 -1.46 -23.55
C ASN A 74 15.58 -0.05 -22.95
N ASN A 75 16.14 0.22 -21.76
CA ASN A 75 15.93 1.46 -20.99
C ASN A 75 14.49 1.72 -20.52
N VAL A 76 13.59 0.75 -20.63
CA VAL A 76 12.20 0.84 -20.17
C VAL A 76 12.02 -0.05 -18.94
N VAL A 77 11.37 0.48 -17.90
CA VAL A 77 11.00 -0.33 -16.73
C VAL A 77 9.91 -1.31 -17.14
N GLU A 78 10.30 -2.57 -17.31
CA GLU A 78 9.40 -3.66 -17.69
C GLU A 78 8.61 -4.16 -16.48
N LYS A 79 9.29 -4.27 -15.32
CA LYS A 79 8.70 -4.82 -14.11
C LYS A 79 9.15 -4.04 -12.89
N LEU A 80 8.18 -3.68 -12.05
CA LEU A 80 8.45 -3.14 -10.71
C LEU A 80 7.56 -3.86 -9.70
N GLU A 81 8.20 -4.49 -8.73
CA GLU A 81 7.53 -5.13 -7.60
C GLU A 81 8.13 -4.62 -6.30
N ALA A 82 7.28 -4.38 -5.30
CA ALA A 82 7.72 -4.03 -3.96
C ALA A 82 7.00 -4.85 -2.91
N SER A 83 7.72 -5.18 -1.84
CA SER A 83 7.15 -5.58 -0.56
C SER A 83 7.42 -4.46 0.42
N ASN A 84 6.35 -3.96 1.05
CA ASN A 84 6.39 -2.82 1.95
C ASN A 84 5.91 -3.26 3.35
N GLU A 85 6.57 -2.73 4.37
CA GLU A 85 6.26 -2.90 5.79
C GLU A 85 6.01 -1.51 6.39
N LEU A 86 4.89 -1.37 7.08
CA LEU A 86 4.56 -0.25 7.95
C LEU A 86 4.68 -0.74 9.40
N ILE A 87 5.42 -0.02 10.22
CA ILE A 87 5.62 -0.32 11.64
C ILE A 87 5.02 0.85 12.43
N TYR A 88 3.89 0.60 13.07
CA TYR A 88 3.23 1.52 13.99
C TYR A 88 3.81 1.36 15.40
N ASN A 89 3.28 2.12 16.37
CA ASN A 89 3.63 1.96 17.79
C ASN A 89 3.42 0.51 18.28
N GLU A 90 4.14 0.15 19.35
CA GLU A 90 4.09 -1.18 19.98
C GLU A 90 4.42 -2.35 19.04
N ASN A 91 5.20 -2.11 17.98
CA ASN A 91 5.52 -3.10 16.95
C ASN A 91 4.28 -3.67 16.23
N ILE A 92 3.19 -2.92 16.15
CA ILE A 92 2.06 -3.26 15.28
C ILE A 92 2.51 -3.08 13.83
N ARG A 93 2.26 -4.08 12.96
CA ARG A 93 2.77 -4.09 11.58
C ARG A 93 1.66 -4.27 10.56
N ALA A 94 1.83 -3.66 9.39
CA ALA A 94 1.04 -3.95 8.21
C ALA A 94 1.97 -4.12 7.00
N TYR A 95 1.63 -5.06 6.13
CA TYR A 95 2.40 -5.40 4.94
C TYR A 95 1.54 -5.24 3.70
N ASN A 96 2.09 -4.58 2.70
CA ASN A 96 1.45 -4.47 1.40
C ASN A 96 2.44 -4.78 0.29
N THR A 97 1.92 -5.21 -0.86
CA THR A 97 2.72 -5.43 -2.06
C THR A 97 2.36 -4.38 -3.10
N ALA A 98 3.37 -3.86 -3.80
CA ALA A 98 3.17 -3.11 -5.03
C ALA A 98 3.51 -3.99 -6.22
N LYS A 99 2.64 -4.04 -7.23
CA LYS A 99 2.97 -4.62 -8.53
C LYS A 99 2.62 -3.62 -9.61
N ARG A 100 3.58 -3.32 -10.48
CA ARG A 100 3.33 -2.56 -11.72
C ARG A 100 3.71 -3.45 -12.89
N ALA A 101 2.69 -3.86 -13.64
CA ALA A 101 2.83 -4.69 -14.83
C ALA A 101 2.32 -4.01 -16.11
N ASN A 102 1.73 -2.80 -16.02
CA ASN A 102 1.05 -2.20 -17.17
C ASN A 102 1.36 -0.71 -17.40
N ASN A 103 1.34 -0.35 -18.66
CA ASN A 103 1.52 0.97 -19.29
C ASN A 103 0.38 1.97 -19.03
N GLU A 104 -0.68 1.56 -18.32
CA GLU A 104 -1.84 2.40 -17.97
C GLU A 104 -1.54 3.44 -16.88
N LEU A 105 -0.61 3.15 -15.96
CA LEU A 105 -0.23 4.07 -14.90
C LEU A 105 0.97 4.91 -15.33
N LYS A 106 0.85 6.24 -15.18
CA LYS A 106 1.94 7.20 -15.42
C LYS A 106 3.15 6.87 -14.56
N GLN A 107 4.34 7.27 -15.01
CA GLN A 107 5.56 7.15 -14.21
C GLN A 107 5.36 7.82 -12.83
N GLY A 108 5.71 7.10 -11.76
CA GLY A 108 5.54 7.59 -10.39
C GLY A 108 4.15 7.35 -9.79
N VAL A 109 3.26 6.59 -10.44
CA VAL A 109 1.96 6.15 -9.86
C VAL A 109 1.91 4.63 -9.82
N GLY A 110 1.35 4.06 -8.76
CA GLY A 110 1.18 2.62 -8.60
C GLY A 110 0.03 2.25 -7.67
N GLN A 111 -0.17 0.96 -7.47
CA GLN A 111 -1.14 0.42 -6.53
C GLN A 111 -0.46 -0.43 -5.45
N TRP A 112 -0.91 -0.27 -4.21
CA TRP A 112 -0.59 -1.16 -3.10
C TRP A 112 -1.78 -2.03 -2.77
N HIS A 113 -1.49 -3.27 -2.40
CA HIS A 113 -2.48 -4.21 -1.89
C HIS A 113 -2.03 -4.75 -0.54
N PHE A 114 -2.82 -4.51 0.52
CA PHE A 114 -2.51 -5.01 1.87
C PHE A 114 -2.72 -6.52 1.95
N THR A 115 -1.66 -7.24 2.32
CA THR A 115 -1.63 -8.72 2.32
C THR A 115 -1.60 -9.31 3.73
N TYR A 116 -0.91 -8.66 4.66
CA TYR A 116 -0.80 -9.11 6.05
C TYR A 116 -0.85 -7.93 7.01
N ALA A 117 -1.33 -8.15 8.22
CA ALA A 117 -1.30 -7.17 9.28
C ALA A 117 -1.38 -7.83 10.67
N SER A 118 -0.93 -7.13 11.71
CA SER A 118 -1.12 -7.52 13.10
C SER A 118 -2.60 -7.71 13.42
N LYS A 119 -2.90 -8.62 14.36
CA LYS A 119 -4.27 -8.97 14.75
C LYS A 119 -5.13 -7.76 15.16
N SER A 120 -4.53 -6.75 15.78
CA SER A 120 -5.21 -5.52 16.22
C SER A 120 -5.73 -4.66 15.07
N ILE A 121 -5.13 -4.73 13.88
CA ILE A 121 -5.49 -3.94 12.69
C ILE A 121 -5.77 -4.81 11.46
N ASN A 122 -6.15 -6.06 11.67
CA ASN A 122 -6.29 -7.05 10.59
C ASN A 122 -7.37 -6.70 9.55
N ALA A 123 -8.31 -5.81 9.86
CA ALA A 123 -9.36 -5.43 8.91
C ALA A 123 -8.82 -4.63 7.71
N ILE A 124 -7.57 -4.16 7.75
CA ILE A 124 -6.92 -3.49 6.60
C ILE A 124 -6.54 -4.47 5.48
N ILE A 125 -6.45 -5.77 5.76
CA ILE A 125 -6.08 -6.79 4.77
C ILE A 125 -7.08 -6.78 3.60
N ASN A 126 -6.59 -7.01 2.38
CA ASN A 126 -7.32 -6.92 1.10
C ASN A 126 -7.76 -5.50 0.71
N SER A 127 -7.28 -4.46 1.40
CA SER A 127 -7.52 -3.08 0.97
C SER A 127 -6.49 -2.66 -0.08
N ASP A 128 -6.94 -1.87 -1.05
CA ASP A 128 -6.11 -1.30 -2.09
C ASP A 128 -5.84 0.18 -1.86
N CYS A 129 -4.66 0.63 -2.28
CA CYS A 129 -4.29 2.03 -2.28
C CYS A 129 -3.77 2.45 -3.64
N LEU A 130 -4.22 3.61 -4.10
CA LEU A 130 -3.54 4.31 -5.18
C LEU A 130 -2.45 5.18 -4.55
N TYR A 131 -1.21 5.04 -5.01
CA TYR A 131 -0.10 5.84 -4.52
C TYR A 131 0.61 6.57 -5.64
N SER A 132 1.22 7.70 -5.25
CA SER A 132 2.17 8.43 -6.06
C SER A 132 3.51 8.52 -5.32
N ILE A 133 4.62 8.38 -6.04
CA ILE A 133 5.97 8.44 -5.51
C ILE A 133 6.82 9.40 -6.35
N ARG A 134 7.60 10.22 -5.67
CA ARG A 134 8.59 11.12 -6.27
C ARG A 134 9.95 10.89 -5.63
N TYR A 135 10.99 11.10 -6.41
CA TYR A 135 12.38 10.97 -5.96
C TYR A 135 13.09 12.31 -6.05
N TYR A 136 13.89 12.63 -5.03
CA TYR A 136 14.81 13.76 -5.02
C TYR A 136 16.16 13.30 -4.49
N ASN A 137 17.16 13.23 -5.38
CA ASN A 137 18.41 12.50 -5.14
C ASN A 137 18.11 11.07 -4.67
N ASP A 138 18.68 10.66 -3.54
CA ASP A 138 18.43 9.37 -2.90
C ASP A 138 17.27 9.42 -1.90
N ASN A 139 16.42 10.44 -1.93
CA ASN A 139 15.22 10.51 -1.10
C ASN A 139 13.97 10.17 -1.89
N PHE A 140 12.96 9.67 -1.20
CA PHE A 140 11.63 9.47 -1.75
C PHE A 140 10.58 10.16 -0.89
N LEU A 141 9.49 10.55 -1.55
CA LEU A 141 8.25 10.98 -0.93
C LEU A 141 7.10 10.24 -1.63
N THR A 142 6.29 9.56 -0.84
CA THR A 142 5.12 8.82 -1.30
C THR A 142 3.87 9.37 -0.64
N LEU A 143 2.80 9.54 -1.41
CA LEU A 143 1.46 9.80 -0.90
C LEU A 143 0.54 8.71 -1.44
N ALA A 144 -0.15 8.01 -0.55
CA ALA A 144 -1.10 6.95 -0.87
C ALA A 144 -2.47 7.27 -0.30
N LYS A 145 -3.51 6.98 -1.10
CA LYS A 145 -4.90 7.01 -0.70
C LYS A 145 -5.46 5.60 -0.79
N CYS A 146 -5.78 5.03 0.36
CA CYS A 146 -6.31 3.70 0.52
C CYS A 146 -7.82 3.76 0.73
N ASN A 147 -8.53 2.87 0.04
CA ASN A 147 -9.94 2.63 0.31
C ASN A 147 -10.02 1.44 1.29
N ILE A 148 -10.28 1.74 2.57
CA ILE A 148 -10.30 0.71 3.63
C ILE A 148 -11.69 0.60 4.28
N PRO A 149 -12.06 -0.57 4.84
CA PRO A 149 -13.28 -0.71 5.63
C PRO A 149 -13.28 0.23 6.83
N GLU A 150 -14.45 0.77 7.22
CA GLU A 150 -14.59 1.60 8.42
C GLU A 150 -14.01 0.93 9.68
N LYS A 151 -14.25 -0.38 9.85
CA LYS A 151 -13.65 -1.18 10.93
C LYS A 151 -12.12 -1.11 10.94
N ALA A 152 -11.48 -1.11 9.78
CA ALA A 152 -10.03 -1.00 9.66
C ALA A 152 -9.55 0.38 10.11
N PHE A 153 -10.25 1.44 9.68
CA PHE A 153 -9.92 2.81 10.08
C PHE A 153 -10.03 2.99 11.61
N GLU A 154 -11.08 2.46 12.23
CA GLU A 154 -11.24 2.52 13.69
C GLU A 154 -10.18 1.72 14.45
N GLN A 155 -9.81 0.54 13.96
CA GLN A 155 -8.70 -0.24 14.51
C GLN A 155 -7.38 0.54 14.45
N ILE A 156 -7.06 1.14 13.31
CA ILE A 156 -5.84 1.93 13.12
C ILE A 156 -5.81 3.16 14.01
N LYS A 157 -6.95 3.85 14.15
CA LYS A 157 -7.09 5.01 15.04
C LYS A 157 -6.93 4.65 16.52
N SER A 158 -7.23 3.42 16.90
CA SER A 158 -7.10 2.94 18.29
C SER A 158 -5.66 2.71 18.74
N ILE A 159 -4.68 2.70 17.83
CA ILE A 159 -3.25 2.49 18.16
C ILE A 159 -2.69 3.58 19.09
N ILE A 160 -3.20 4.81 19.02
CA ILE A 160 -2.66 5.99 19.75
C ILE A 160 -3.31 6.16 21.13
N LYS A 161 -4.34 5.37 21.45
CA LYS A 161 -5.02 5.41 22.76
C LYS A 161 -4.30 4.54 23.78
#